data_AF-A0A928PF61-F1
#
_entry.id   AF-A0A928PF61-F1
#
_cell.length_a   1.000
_cell.length_b   1.000
_cell.length_c   1.000
_cell.angle_alpha   90.00
_cell.angle_beta   90.00
_cell.angle_gamma   90.00
#
_symmetry.space_group_name_H-M   'P 1'
#
loop_
_entity.id
_entity.type
_entity.pdbx_description
1 polymer ?
#
loop_
_entity_poly.entity_id
_entity_poly.type
_entity_poly.pdbx_seq_one_letter_code
_entity_poly.pdbx_strand_id
1 'polypeptide(L)'
;MNRTRLTAALLTILLFSVSCAQTGKTEPLSPDTPAASGGVGRYAGGVESETDTLSSNDGDPDRTGSGSLTLTPADSGSSGTGTKNWTSSAGIPADAGSAGVSAQAQNPGGSGSAQTSTAQNTGSLAPFGAFDWWKEGSVYKYNFPARNDSGMASINEMYSFPTTRFEDANKPPDKDNWFPGQATYDESTGEVIYGWDRWKSTKDTMAKYGAIYRGDETRKVCYLTFDCGYEYGATEKILDTLRDKQAPGAFMLTGPYVRTQHDLIERMLNEGHIVGNHTNNHLDMTLLTVDEVIDEMRTVEEDFKAQFPDAPDMIYFRPPAGAVNEWLLRIEAKLGYRTMVWSYTYKDYIVYEQWDYDDALNILKEHLHPGCVYLLHAESSTNAEILPEFIDWIRSQGYEIEPICAIGA
;
A
#
# COMPACT_ATOMS: atom_id res chain seq x y z
N MET A 1 14.03 45.13 -59.89
CA MET A 1 13.33 45.83 -58.79
C MET A 1 13.94 45.26 -57.50
N ASN A 2 14.78 45.94 -56.69
CA ASN A 2 14.66 47.28 -56.07
C ASN A 2 13.25 47.46 -55.49
N ARG A 3 12.99 47.69 -54.18
CA ARG A 3 13.66 48.50 -53.12
C ARG A 3 13.43 47.86 -51.72
N THR A 4 14.10 48.18 -50.60
CA THR A 4 15.40 48.84 -50.29
C THR A 4 15.80 48.59 -48.81
N ARG A 5 17.10 48.79 -48.52
CA ARG A 5 17.89 48.91 -47.26
C ARG A 5 17.29 49.87 -46.19
N LEU A 6 17.74 49.91 -44.92
CA LEU A 6 19.04 50.42 -44.36
C LEU A 6 19.32 49.77 -42.98
N THR A 7 20.50 49.18 -42.66
CA THR A 7 21.78 49.77 -42.10
C THR A 7 21.63 50.46 -40.73
N ALA A 8 22.55 50.39 -39.75
CA ALA A 8 23.98 50.01 -39.67
C ALA A 8 24.27 49.34 -38.29
N ALA A 9 25.18 48.37 -38.09
CA ALA A 9 26.66 48.42 -38.10
C ALA A 9 27.25 49.41 -37.06
N LEU A 10 28.18 49.01 -36.17
CA LEU A 10 29.62 48.87 -36.48
C LEU A 10 30.43 48.13 -35.37
N LEU A 11 31.46 47.35 -35.78
CA LEU A 11 32.88 47.32 -35.29
C LEU A 11 33.22 47.05 -33.78
N THR A 12 34.27 46.30 -33.37
CA THR A 12 35.27 45.48 -34.11
C THR A 12 36.29 44.70 -33.24
N ILE A 13 36.77 43.52 -33.71
CA ILE A 13 38.17 42.95 -33.75
C ILE A 13 38.98 42.85 -32.41
N LEU A 14 39.93 41.94 -32.08
CA LEU A 14 40.94 41.05 -32.73
C LEU A 14 41.06 39.75 -31.87
N LEU A 15 41.01 38.51 -32.37
CA LEU A 15 42.11 37.67 -32.90
C LEU A 15 43.46 37.71 -32.13
N PHE A 16 43.84 36.62 -31.43
CA PHE A 16 44.92 35.69 -31.87
C PHE A 16 45.10 34.47 -30.92
N SER A 17 45.66 33.38 -31.46
CA SER A 17 45.98 32.11 -30.80
C SER A 17 47.49 31.92 -30.54
N VAL A 18 47.90 31.04 -29.61
CA VAL A 18 49.03 30.06 -29.72
C VAL A 18 49.21 29.25 -28.40
N SER A 19 49.94 28.12 -28.49
CA SER A 19 50.02 27.00 -27.53
C SER A 19 51.34 26.93 -26.71
N CYS A 20 51.42 25.91 -25.82
CA CYS A 20 52.59 25.21 -25.26
C CYS A 20 53.29 25.66 -23.95
N ALA A 21 52.99 24.92 -22.87
CA ALA A 21 53.90 24.00 -22.12
C ALA A 21 55.06 24.50 -21.21
N GLN A 22 55.48 23.60 -20.31
CA GLN A 22 56.61 23.63 -19.32
C GLN A 22 56.30 24.33 -17.96
N THR A 23 56.74 23.88 -16.75
CA THR A 23 57.59 22.73 -16.29
C THR A 23 57.52 22.52 -14.75
N GLY A 24 57.91 21.33 -14.24
CA GLY A 24 58.30 21.04 -12.82
C GLY A 24 57.30 20.16 -12.03
N LYS A 25 57.58 18.93 -11.56
CA LYS A 25 58.61 18.40 -10.60
C LYS A 25 58.45 18.98 -9.17
N THR A 26 58.45 18.25 -8.04
CA THR A 26 58.49 16.81 -7.67
C THR A 26 58.18 16.65 -6.15
N GLU A 27 57.50 15.58 -5.72
CA GLU A 27 57.73 14.66 -4.54
C GLU A 27 58.57 15.09 -3.29
N PRO A 28 58.50 14.41 -2.11
CA PRO A 28 57.37 13.81 -1.38
C PRO A 28 57.47 13.77 0.19
N LEU A 29 56.49 13.12 0.85
CA LEU A 29 56.56 12.28 2.09
C LEU A 29 56.94 12.82 3.51
N SER A 30 56.34 12.15 4.50
CA SER A 30 56.53 12.21 5.98
C SER A 30 57.70 11.27 6.42
N PRO A 31 58.20 11.28 7.69
CA PRO A 31 57.45 10.73 8.85
C PRO A 31 57.75 11.40 10.23
N ASP A 32 57.06 10.98 11.29
CA ASP A 32 57.70 10.32 12.46
C ASP A 32 56.69 9.78 13.49
N THR A 33 57.07 8.71 14.20
CA THR A 33 56.37 8.07 15.33
C THR A 33 57.44 7.55 16.29
N PRO A 34 57.14 7.29 17.59
CA PRO A 34 57.13 5.88 17.98
C PRO A 34 56.20 5.48 19.16
N ALA A 35 55.68 4.24 19.08
CA ALA A 35 55.48 3.22 20.16
C ALA A 35 54.74 3.57 21.49
N ALA A 36 54.10 2.66 22.23
CA ALA A 36 53.48 1.32 22.06
C ALA A 36 52.69 1.04 23.38
N SER A 37 51.61 0.26 23.51
CA SER A 37 51.53 -1.21 23.46
C SER A 37 50.30 -1.69 24.27
N GLY A 38 49.71 -2.86 23.97
CA GLY A 38 48.68 -3.54 24.79
C GLY A 38 47.27 -2.88 24.81
N GLY A 39 46.16 -3.59 25.06
CA GLY A 39 45.92 -5.01 25.36
C GLY A 39 44.39 -5.28 25.47
N VAL A 40 43.97 -6.56 25.54
CA VAL A 40 42.56 -6.99 25.44
C VAL A 40 41.90 -7.19 26.82
N GLY A 41 40.61 -6.83 26.98
CA GLY A 41 39.70 -7.23 28.07
C GLY A 41 38.47 -6.30 28.17
N ARG A 42 37.19 -6.70 28.21
CA ARG A 42 36.39 -7.66 29.02
C ARG A 42 36.09 -7.25 30.48
N TYR A 43 34.78 -7.10 30.76
CA TYR A 43 34.04 -7.26 32.03
C TYR A 43 34.19 -6.27 33.22
N ALA A 44 33.07 -5.58 33.50
CA ALA A 44 32.30 -5.50 34.77
C ALA A 44 32.89 -5.04 36.13
N GLY A 45 32.03 -4.32 36.89
CA GLY A 45 32.18 -3.94 38.31
C GLY A 45 32.43 -2.43 38.52
N GLY A 46 31.89 -1.71 39.53
CA GLY A 46 30.79 -1.95 40.49
C GLY A 46 29.87 -0.71 40.49
N VAL A 47 28.68 -0.64 41.10
CA VAL A 47 28.31 -0.89 42.51
C VAL A 47 29.26 -0.23 43.51
N GLU A 48 28.87 0.94 44.00
CA GLU A 48 28.87 1.24 45.44
C GLU A 48 27.74 2.25 45.76
N SER A 49 27.32 2.29 47.01
CA SER A 49 26.01 2.80 47.46
C SER A 49 26.15 3.92 48.51
N GLU A 50 25.06 4.19 49.24
CA GLU A 50 24.91 5.09 50.41
C GLU A 50 24.55 6.56 50.11
N THR A 51 23.65 7.23 50.85
CA THR A 51 22.66 6.78 51.87
C THR A 51 21.53 7.84 52.01
N ASP A 52 20.35 7.40 52.45
CA ASP A 52 19.37 8.06 53.37
C ASP A 52 19.15 9.59 53.34
N THR A 53 17.90 10.07 53.35
CA THR A 53 17.04 9.93 54.54
C THR A 53 15.53 10.08 54.27
N LEU A 54 14.75 9.45 55.17
CA LEU A 54 13.28 9.34 55.16
C LEU A 54 12.57 10.44 55.96
N SER A 55 11.31 10.73 55.59
CA SER A 55 10.15 10.68 56.50
C SER A 55 8.87 10.69 55.63
N SER A 56 8.06 9.63 55.51
CA SER A 56 7.30 8.83 56.50
C SER A 56 6.00 9.52 56.98
N ASN A 57 4.86 8.99 56.51
CA ASN A 57 3.73 8.47 57.29
C ASN A 57 2.46 8.42 56.40
N ASP A 58 1.48 7.53 56.60
CA ASP A 58 1.46 6.11 57.01
C ASP A 58 -0.03 5.69 56.97
N GLY A 59 -0.36 4.47 56.53
CA GLY A 59 -1.77 4.08 56.32
C GLY A 59 -2.04 2.65 55.81
N ASP A 60 -1.21 1.70 56.26
CA ASP A 60 -1.32 0.23 56.06
C ASP A 60 -2.41 -0.36 57.03
N PRO A 61 -2.74 -1.68 57.09
CA PRO A 61 -2.43 -2.80 56.18
C PRO A 61 -3.61 -3.76 55.81
N ASP A 62 -3.25 -4.70 54.93
CA ASP A 62 -3.41 -6.17 55.09
C ASP A 62 -4.34 -6.94 54.12
N ARG A 63 -3.76 -7.55 53.08
CA ARG A 63 -3.57 -9.02 53.10
C ARG A 63 -2.68 -9.57 51.97
N THR A 64 -1.83 -10.51 52.37
CA THR A 64 -0.95 -11.29 51.49
C THR A 64 -1.67 -12.52 50.89
N GLY A 65 -1.20 -12.99 49.72
CA GLY A 65 -1.77 -14.16 49.05
C GLY A 65 -1.03 -14.55 47.77
N SER A 66 0.18 -15.11 47.90
CA SER A 66 0.93 -15.66 46.77
C SER A 66 0.36 -17.01 46.31
N GLY A 67 0.02 -17.12 45.02
CA GLY A 67 -0.51 -18.34 44.41
C GLY A 67 0.24 -18.70 43.14
N SER A 68 1.23 -19.59 43.24
CA SER A 68 1.91 -20.17 42.07
C SER A 68 1.04 -21.28 41.47
N LEU A 69 0.70 -21.17 40.18
CA LEU A 69 0.02 -22.23 39.43
C LEU A 69 1.04 -22.99 38.57
N THR A 70 1.44 -24.16 39.07
CA THR A 70 2.15 -25.18 38.28
C THR A 70 1.12 -26.08 37.59
N LEU A 71 1.16 -26.13 36.26
CA LEU A 71 0.39 -27.10 35.47
C LEU A 71 1.17 -28.41 35.36
N THR A 72 0.52 -29.53 35.68
CA THR A 72 0.98 -30.89 35.33
C THR A 72 -0.11 -31.60 34.53
N PRO A 73 0.25 -32.41 33.52
CA PRO A 73 -0.73 -33.06 32.65
C PRO A 73 -1.30 -34.33 33.28
N ALA A 74 -2.56 -34.65 32.97
CA ALA A 74 -3.21 -35.89 33.40
C ALA A 74 -3.93 -36.59 32.23
N ASP A 75 -3.87 -37.91 32.32
CA ASP A 75 -4.05 -38.93 31.30
C ASP A 75 -5.33 -39.03 30.45
N SER A 76 -5.05 -39.53 29.24
CA SER A 76 -5.79 -40.55 28.48
C SER A 76 -7.03 -41.23 29.09
N GLY A 77 -8.09 -41.35 28.26
CA GLY A 77 -9.27 -42.16 28.57
C GLY A 77 -10.23 -42.34 27.38
N SER A 78 -10.01 -43.38 26.56
CA SER A 78 -10.90 -43.71 25.42
C SER A 78 -11.89 -44.83 25.77
N SER A 79 -13.17 -44.69 25.41
CA SER A 79 -14.00 -45.82 24.92
C SER A 79 -15.42 -45.41 24.49
N GLY A 80 -15.80 -45.79 23.25
CA GLY A 80 -17.19 -46.02 22.81
C GLY A 80 -18.17 -44.83 22.76
N THR A 81 -19.21 -44.79 21.91
CA THR A 81 -19.65 -45.62 20.75
C THR A 81 -20.67 -44.78 19.96
N GLY A 82 -20.66 -44.78 18.63
CA GLY A 82 -21.70 -44.05 17.88
C GLY A 82 -21.53 -43.97 16.35
N THR A 83 -21.77 -45.07 15.63
CA THR A 83 -21.77 -45.10 14.15
C THR A 83 -23.16 -45.27 13.56
N LYS A 84 -23.59 -44.31 12.72
CA LYS A 84 -24.54 -44.46 11.60
C LYS A 84 -24.19 -43.40 10.54
N ASN A 85 -23.51 -43.77 9.45
CA ASN A 85 -24.08 -44.21 8.17
C ASN A 85 -24.82 -43.12 7.39
N TRP A 86 -24.27 -42.70 6.25
CA TRP A 86 -24.98 -42.60 4.96
C TRP A 86 -23.99 -42.84 3.81
N THR A 87 -24.19 -43.92 3.06
CA THR A 87 -23.58 -44.17 1.75
C THR A 87 -24.65 -44.75 0.83
N SER A 88 -24.65 -44.34 -0.44
CA SER A 88 -25.47 -44.95 -1.48
C SER A 88 -24.69 -44.95 -2.79
N SER A 89 -24.65 -46.09 -3.47
CA SER A 89 -23.81 -46.32 -4.65
C SER A 89 -24.57 -47.05 -5.77
N ALA A 90 -24.36 -46.57 -6.99
CA ALA A 90 -24.62 -47.20 -8.30
C ALA A 90 -24.09 -46.22 -9.37
N GLY A 91 -23.63 -46.59 -10.56
CA GLY A 91 -23.49 -47.90 -11.22
C GLY A 91 -23.27 -47.64 -12.72
N ILE A 92 -22.16 -48.14 -13.28
CA ILE A 92 -21.66 -47.81 -14.65
C ILE A 92 -22.41 -48.63 -15.73
N PRO A 93 -22.66 -48.08 -16.94
CA PRO A 93 -21.93 -48.55 -18.13
C PRO A 93 -21.40 -47.41 -19.03
N ALA A 94 -20.31 -47.70 -19.75
CA ALA A 94 -19.76 -46.85 -20.82
C ALA A 94 -20.12 -47.43 -22.20
N ASP A 95 -20.23 -46.57 -23.22
CA ASP A 95 -19.95 -46.95 -24.61
C ASP A 95 -19.49 -45.72 -25.44
N ALA A 96 -18.86 -45.97 -26.57
CA ALA A 96 -18.16 -44.99 -27.41
C ALA A 96 -19.05 -44.37 -28.51
N GLY A 97 -18.66 -43.19 -29.00
CA GLY A 97 -19.33 -42.57 -30.16
C GLY A 97 -18.66 -41.28 -30.63
N SER A 98 -17.86 -41.37 -31.70
CA SER A 98 -17.28 -40.21 -32.38
C SER A 98 -18.26 -39.54 -33.34
N ALA A 99 -18.45 -38.22 -33.24
CA ALA A 99 -18.81 -37.37 -34.38
C ALA A 99 -18.55 -35.90 -34.05
N GLY A 100 -17.72 -35.23 -34.85
CA GLY A 100 -17.68 -33.76 -34.85
C GLY A 100 -18.69 -33.22 -35.87
N VAL A 101 -19.52 -32.26 -35.48
CA VAL A 101 -20.31 -31.43 -36.41
C VAL A 101 -20.33 -30.00 -35.89
N SER A 102 -20.04 -29.06 -36.77
CA SER A 102 -20.14 -27.62 -36.54
C SER A 102 -21.60 -27.17 -36.45
N ALA A 103 -21.90 -26.26 -35.51
CA ALA A 103 -23.18 -25.56 -35.50
C ALA A 103 -22.95 -24.06 -35.22
N GLN A 104 -23.14 -23.23 -36.24
CA GLN A 104 -23.32 -21.79 -36.05
C GLN A 104 -24.65 -21.56 -35.33
N ALA A 105 -24.63 -20.99 -34.13
CA ALA A 105 -25.84 -20.50 -33.49
C ALA A 105 -26.23 -19.16 -34.12
N GLN A 106 -27.25 -19.17 -34.99
CA GLN A 106 -27.88 -17.95 -35.47
C GLN A 106 -28.66 -17.26 -34.35
N ASN A 107 -28.60 -15.94 -34.35
CA ASN A 107 -29.24 -15.06 -33.39
C ASN A 107 -30.77 -14.97 -33.62
N PRO A 108 -31.64 -15.35 -32.66
CA PRO A 108 -33.06 -15.02 -32.70
C PRO A 108 -33.32 -13.73 -31.90
N GLY A 109 -33.73 -12.66 -32.59
CA GLY A 109 -34.06 -11.39 -31.94
C GLY A 109 -35.20 -11.51 -30.94
N GLY A 110 -34.94 -11.19 -29.68
CA GLY A 110 -35.93 -11.04 -28.62
C GLY A 110 -35.94 -9.61 -28.08
N SER A 111 -37.08 -8.94 -28.15
CA SER A 111 -37.26 -7.61 -27.57
C SER A 111 -37.27 -7.68 -26.04
N GLY A 112 -36.23 -7.15 -25.39
CA GLY A 112 -36.13 -7.04 -23.94
C GLY A 112 -35.45 -5.73 -23.56
N SER A 113 -35.92 -5.12 -22.47
CA SER A 113 -35.44 -3.88 -21.84
C SER A 113 -34.02 -3.43 -22.19
N ALA A 114 -33.87 -2.18 -22.63
CA ALA A 114 -32.57 -1.53 -22.74
C ALA A 114 -31.85 -1.54 -21.38
N GLN A 115 -30.82 -2.37 -21.25
CA GLN A 115 -29.81 -2.16 -20.22
C GLN A 115 -29.20 -0.79 -20.48
N THR A 116 -29.21 0.08 -19.47
CA THR A 116 -28.47 1.33 -19.49
C THR A 116 -26.99 1.00 -19.63
N SER A 117 -26.44 1.19 -20.82
CA SER A 117 -24.99 1.10 -21.05
C SER A 117 -24.32 2.20 -20.24
N THR A 118 -23.76 1.81 -19.09
CA THR A 118 -22.86 2.67 -18.32
C THR A 118 -21.64 2.96 -19.18
N ALA A 119 -21.14 4.21 -19.11
CA ALA A 119 -19.95 4.58 -19.84
C ALA A 119 -18.78 3.69 -19.38
N GLN A 120 -18.13 3.02 -20.32
CA GLN A 120 -16.86 2.36 -20.08
C GLN A 120 -15.79 3.45 -20.02
N ASN A 121 -15.11 3.56 -18.88
CA ASN A 121 -14.00 4.47 -18.69
C ASN A 121 -12.71 3.73 -19.01
N THR A 122 -11.96 4.22 -19.99
CA THR A 122 -10.65 3.70 -20.36
C THR A 122 -9.60 4.45 -19.56
N GLY A 123 -8.86 3.77 -18.68
CA GLY A 123 -7.67 4.35 -18.06
C GLY A 123 -6.38 3.84 -18.69
N SER A 124 -5.27 4.51 -18.43
CA SER A 124 -3.94 4.06 -18.87
C SER A 124 -2.95 4.11 -17.72
N LEU A 125 -2.53 2.94 -17.23
CA LEU A 125 -1.46 2.85 -16.25
C LEU A 125 -0.14 2.64 -17.01
N ALA A 126 0.83 3.53 -16.89
CA ALA A 126 2.19 3.20 -17.29
C ALA A 126 2.88 2.46 -16.14
N PRO A 127 3.56 1.30 -16.36
CA PRO A 127 3.84 0.62 -17.64
C PRO A 127 2.83 -0.47 -18.11
N PHE A 128 1.75 -0.71 -17.37
CA PHE A 128 0.73 -1.78 -17.53
C PHE A 128 -0.12 -1.70 -18.83
N GLY A 129 -0.25 -0.52 -19.43
CA GLY A 129 -1.10 -0.27 -20.60
C GLY A 129 -2.50 0.22 -20.24
N ALA A 130 -3.40 0.11 -21.22
CA ALA A 130 -4.80 0.50 -21.06
C ALA A 130 -5.60 -0.57 -20.30
N PHE A 131 -6.57 -0.13 -19.51
CA PHE A 131 -7.51 -0.97 -18.77
C PHE A 131 -8.90 -0.32 -18.79
N ASP A 132 -9.95 -1.12 -18.66
CA ASP A 132 -11.33 -0.62 -18.62
C ASP A 132 -11.91 -0.73 -17.21
N TRP A 133 -12.72 0.24 -16.83
CA TRP A 133 -13.61 0.13 -15.67
C TRP A 133 -14.97 0.74 -15.94
N TRP A 134 -16.01 0.16 -15.34
CA TRP A 134 -17.40 0.60 -15.49
C TRP A 134 -18.20 0.32 -14.21
N LYS A 135 -19.49 0.66 -14.23
CA LYS A 135 -20.45 0.30 -13.17
C LYS A 135 -21.52 -0.64 -13.70
N GLU A 136 -21.92 -1.62 -12.91
CA GLU A 136 -23.10 -2.44 -13.11
C GLU A 136 -24.05 -2.17 -11.94
N GLY A 137 -25.01 -1.27 -12.17
CA GLY A 137 -25.78 -0.67 -11.09
C GLY A 137 -24.87 0.15 -10.18
N SER A 138 -24.76 -0.24 -8.90
CA SER A 138 -23.86 0.36 -7.92
C SER A 138 -22.49 -0.31 -7.82
N VAL A 139 -22.32 -1.50 -8.41
CA VAL A 139 -21.10 -2.31 -8.31
C VAL A 139 -20.09 -1.86 -9.36
N TYR A 140 -18.87 -1.55 -8.97
CA TYR A 140 -17.79 -1.27 -9.92
C TYR A 140 -17.24 -2.57 -10.50
N LYS A 141 -16.85 -2.53 -11.78
CA LYS A 141 -16.24 -3.65 -12.51
C LYS A 141 -14.96 -3.17 -13.19
N TYR A 142 -13.97 -4.05 -13.25
CA TYR A 142 -12.63 -3.75 -13.72
C TYR A 142 -12.15 -4.85 -14.67
N ASN A 143 -11.54 -4.44 -15.79
CA ASN A 143 -10.84 -5.31 -16.72
C ASN A 143 -9.37 -4.87 -16.75
N PHE A 144 -8.60 -5.37 -15.80
CA PHE A 144 -7.16 -5.10 -15.73
C PHE A 144 -6.40 -6.01 -16.73
N PRO A 145 -5.37 -5.47 -17.41
CA PRO A 145 -4.55 -6.28 -18.30
C PRO A 145 -3.82 -7.36 -17.51
N ALA A 146 -3.76 -8.57 -18.08
CA ALA A 146 -2.94 -9.65 -17.53
C ALA A 146 -1.48 -9.20 -17.41
N ARG A 147 -0.86 -9.52 -16.28
CA ARG A 147 0.50 -9.10 -15.95
C ARG A 147 1.55 -9.60 -16.97
N ASN A 148 2.52 -8.75 -17.31
CA ASN A 148 3.57 -9.05 -18.29
C ASN A 148 4.94 -9.33 -17.65
N ASP A 149 5.18 -10.59 -17.28
CA ASP A 149 6.44 -11.05 -16.67
C ASP A 149 7.66 -11.01 -17.61
N SER A 150 7.51 -10.68 -18.90
CA SER A 150 8.64 -10.56 -19.83
C SER A 150 9.68 -9.52 -19.39
N GLY A 151 9.27 -8.53 -18.59
CA GLY A 151 10.14 -7.52 -17.99
C GLY A 151 11.09 -8.06 -16.91
N MET A 152 10.82 -9.25 -16.36
CA MET A 152 11.54 -9.80 -15.20
C MET A 152 12.97 -10.24 -15.50
N ALA A 153 13.25 -10.65 -16.75
CA ALA A 153 14.58 -11.08 -17.16
C ALA A 153 15.66 -9.99 -17.04
N SER A 154 15.27 -8.70 -16.93
CA SER A 154 16.21 -7.58 -16.70
C SER A 154 16.36 -7.18 -15.23
N ILE A 155 15.67 -7.81 -14.28
CA ILE A 155 15.66 -7.35 -12.87
C ILE A 155 17.05 -7.50 -12.20
N ASN A 156 17.96 -8.32 -12.72
CA ASN A 156 19.36 -8.34 -12.26
C ASN A 156 20.08 -6.97 -12.42
N GLU A 157 19.56 -6.04 -13.23
CA GLU A 157 20.07 -4.66 -13.28
C GLU A 157 19.77 -3.86 -11.99
N MET A 158 18.79 -4.28 -11.18
CA MET A 158 18.35 -3.52 -10.00
C MET A 158 19.40 -3.50 -8.90
N TYR A 159 20.30 -4.49 -8.82
CA TYR A 159 21.42 -4.49 -7.88
C TYR A 159 22.41 -3.31 -8.07
N SER A 160 22.31 -2.52 -9.16
CA SER A 160 23.10 -1.29 -9.35
C SER A 160 22.41 0.01 -8.89
N PHE A 161 21.18 -0.06 -8.36
CA PHE A 161 20.41 1.12 -7.90
C PHE A 161 20.48 1.29 -6.38
N PRO A 162 20.37 2.53 -5.85
CA PRO A 162 20.41 2.78 -4.42
C PRO A 162 19.14 2.26 -3.71
N THR A 163 19.32 1.47 -2.65
CA THR A 163 18.25 0.95 -1.79
C THR A 163 17.87 1.89 -0.63
N THR A 164 18.46 3.08 -0.57
CA THR A 164 18.13 4.08 0.46
C THR A 164 16.69 4.58 0.29
N ARG A 165 15.87 4.48 1.36
CA ARG A 165 14.56 5.15 1.47
C ARG A 165 14.67 6.64 1.13
N PHE A 166 13.58 7.22 0.62
CA PHE A 166 13.50 8.67 0.41
C PHE A 166 13.79 9.44 1.71
N GLU A 167 14.60 10.49 1.63
CA GLU A 167 15.05 11.26 2.81
C GLU A 167 13.89 11.93 3.58
N ASP A 168 12.76 12.18 2.92
CA ASP A 168 11.56 12.71 3.54
C ASP A 168 10.77 11.65 4.35
N ALA A 169 10.98 10.35 4.11
CA ALA A 169 10.23 9.27 4.77
C ALA A 169 10.47 9.19 6.28
N ASN A 170 11.57 9.76 6.77
CA ASN A 170 11.98 9.76 8.17
C ASN A 170 11.86 11.16 8.83
N LYS A 171 11.07 12.07 8.26
CA LYS A 171 10.77 13.39 8.84
C LYS A 171 9.28 13.43 9.15
N PRO A 172 8.91 13.77 10.39
CA PRO A 172 8.65 15.19 10.72
C PRO A 172 9.47 15.64 11.95
N PRO A 173 9.31 16.90 12.42
CA PRO A 173 9.91 17.35 13.68
C PRO A 173 9.35 16.68 14.95
N ASP A 174 8.30 15.87 14.86
CA ASP A 174 7.71 15.13 15.98
C ASP A 174 7.55 13.63 15.62
N LYS A 175 7.88 12.77 16.59
CA LYS A 175 7.82 11.30 16.49
C LYS A 175 6.38 10.76 16.48
N ASP A 176 5.45 11.51 17.07
CA ASP A 176 4.08 11.03 17.31
C ASP A 176 3.10 11.46 16.18
N ASN A 177 3.58 12.21 15.17
CA ASN A 177 2.75 12.76 14.07
C ASN A 177 3.41 12.58 12.68
N TRP A 178 3.77 11.34 12.34
CA TRP A 178 4.59 11.01 11.15
C TRP A 178 3.81 10.78 9.84
N PHE A 179 2.52 11.12 9.79
CA PHE A 179 1.67 10.80 8.64
C PHE A 179 1.69 11.90 7.55
N PRO A 180 1.98 11.55 6.29
CA PRO A 180 2.18 12.54 5.22
C PRO A 180 0.85 13.08 4.70
N GLY A 181 0.91 14.29 4.15
CA GLY A 181 -0.25 14.94 3.53
C GLY A 181 -1.21 15.56 4.56
N GLN A 182 -0.68 16.00 5.70
CA GLN A 182 -1.38 16.93 6.59
C GLN A 182 -1.79 18.16 5.81
N ALA A 183 -3.07 18.24 5.48
CA ALA A 183 -3.67 19.34 4.74
C ALA A 183 -4.66 20.08 5.65
N THR A 184 -4.77 21.38 5.46
CA THR A 184 -5.92 22.17 5.90
C THR A 184 -6.54 22.85 4.67
N TYR A 185 -7.87 22.91 4.64
CA TYR A 185 -8.61 23.57 3.56
C TYR A 185 -9.11 24.94 4.04
N ASP A 186 -8.71 26.01 3.36
CA ASP A 186 -9.25 27.34 3.60
C ASP A 186 -10.55 27.51 2.80
N GLU A 187 -11.68 27.39 3.49
CA GLU A 187 -13.02 27.56 2.90
C GLU A 187 -13.24 28.92 2.22
N SER A 188 -12.49 29.96 2.63
CA SER A 188 -12.66 31.33 2.13
C SER A 188 -11.95 31.58 0.80
N THR A 189 -10.84 30.88 0.54
CA THR A 189 -10.04 30.98 -0.69
C THR A 189 -10.22 29.77 -1.62
N GLY A 190 -10.62 28.63 -1.07
CA GLY A 190 -10.60 27.33 -1.75
C GLY A 190 -9.20 26.71 -1.85
N GLU A 191 -8.20 27.29 -1.17
CA GLU A 191 -6.82 26.82 -1.19
C GLU A 191 -6.61 25.67 -0.17
N VAL A 192 -5.72 24.75 -0.51
CA VAL A 192 -5.30 23.63 0.35
C VAL A 192 -3.88 23.92 0.82
N ILE A 193 -3.70 24.14 2.12
CA ILE A 193 -2.40 24.41 2.73
C ILE A 193 -1.88 23.10 3.29
N TYR A 194 -0.79 22.59 2.71
CA TYR A 194 -0.13 21.39 3.18
C TYR A 194 0.94 21.74 4.23
N GLY A 195 0.80 21.19 5.44
CA GLY A 195 1.72 21.35 6.56
C GLY A 195 2.95 20.44 6.41
N TRP A 196 2.78 19.14 6.63
CA TRP A 196 3.78 18.14 6.28
C TRP A 196 3.33 17.27 5.09
N ASP A 197 4.12 17.31 4.01
CA ASP A 197 3.86 16.61 2.74
C ASP A 197 5.16 16.06 2.16
N ARG A 198 5.06 15.06 1.27
CA ARG A 198 6.21 14.51 0.54
C ARG A 198 6.89 15.56 -0.33
N TRP A 199 8.22 15.52 -0.41
CA TRP A 199 8.99 16.44 -1.25
C TRP A 199 8.60 16.28 -2.72
N LYS A 200 8.65 17.39 -3.48
CA LYS A 200 8.34 17.35 -4.91
C LYS A 200 9.21 16.34 -5.67
N SER A 201 10.49 16.22 -5.34
CA SER A 201 11.40 15.22 -5.92
C SER A 201 10.96 13.77 -5.65
N THR A 202 10.46 13.48 -4.44
CA THR A 202 9.89 12.19 -4.09
C THR A 202 8.63 11.91 -4.92
N LYS A 203 7.69 12.88 -4.97
CA LYS A 203 6.45 12.77 -5.77
C LYS A 203 6.74 12.61 -7.27
N ASP A 204 7.69 13.35 -7.82
CA ASP A 204 8.15 13.24 -9.21
C ASP A 204 8.75 11.85 -9.49
N THR A 205 9.52 11.29 -8.54
CA THR A 205 10.12 9.95 -8.66
C THR A 205 9.07 8.86 -8.57
N MET A 206 8.07 8.99 -7.69
CA MET A 206 6.93 8.06 -7.62
C MET A 206 6.10 8.08 -8.92
N ALA A 207 5.77 9.28 -9.43
CA ALA A 207 5.02 9.45 -10.67
C ALA A 207 5.75 8.85 -11.89
N LYS A 208 7.08 8.93 -11.95
CA LYS A 208 7.93 8.28 -12.97
C LYS A 208 7.73 6.76 -13.07
N TYR A 209 7.33 6.10 -11.99
CA TYR A 209 7.03 4.66 -11.94
C TYR A 209 5.52 4.35 -11.85
N GLY A 210 4.65 5.35 -12.06
CA GLY A 210 3.19 5.19 -12.03
C GLY A 210 2.57 5.07 -10.63
N ALA A 211 3.38 5.24 -9.58
CA ALA A 211 2.96 5.06 -8.19
C ALA A 211 2.02 6.17 -7.71
N ILE A 212 1.07 5.79 -6.86
CA ILE A 212 0.04 6.66 -6.30
C ILE A 212 0.47 7.14 -4.91
N TYR A 213 0.54 8.46 -4.76
CA TYR A 213 0.57 9.15 -3.47
C TYR A 213 -0.75 9.86 -3.18
N ARG A 214 -1.26 10.59 -4.18
CA ARG A 214 -2.51 11.36 -4.16
C ARG A 214 -3.18 11.20 -5.54
N GLY A 215 -4.49 11.38 -5.62
CA GLY A 215 -5.25 11.49 -6.86
C GLY A 215 -5.22 12.90 -7.45
N ASP A 216 -6.28 13.29 -8.17
CA ASP A 216 -6.41 14.61 -8.79
C ASP A 216 -6.57 15.73 -7.74
N GLU A 217 -5.52 16.54 -7.57
CA GLU A 217 -5.48 17.66 -6.62
C GLU A 217 -6.36 18.86 -7.01
N THR A 218 -7.01 18.82 -8.18
CA THR A 218 -7.91 19.88 -8.68
C THR A 218 -9.40 19.53 -8.56
N ARG A 219 -9.72 18.26 -8.28
CA ARG A 219 -11.09 17.77 -8.11
C ARG A 219 -11.39 17.46 -6.64
N LYS A 220 -12.61 17.74 -6.21
CA LYS A 220 -13.14 17.22 -4.92
C LYS A 220 -13.44 15.72 -5.04
N VAL A 221 -12.38 14.93 -5.06
CA VAL A 221 -12.42 13.46 -5.03
C VAL A 221 -11.54 12.92 -3.93
N CYS A 222 -11.93 11.79 -3.33
CA CYS A 222 -11.08 11.03 -2.43
C CYS A 222 -11.25 9.52 -2.63
N TYR A 223 -10.33 8.75 -2.05
CA TYR A 223 -10.19 7.32 -2.25
C TYR A 223 -10.04 6.65 -0.89
N LEU A 224 -10.89 5.65 -0.62
CA LEU A 224 -10.84 4.86 0.61
C LEU A 224 -10.05 3.57 0.36
N THR A 225 -9.00 3.34 1.15
CA THR A 225 -8.16 2.15 1.04
C THR A 225 -7.91 1.55 2.42
N PHE A 226 -7.87 0.23 2.48
CA PHE A 226 -7.85 -0.55 3.70
C PHE A 226 -6.70 -1.56 3.68
N ASP A 227 -5.78 -1.48 4.63
CA ASP A 227 -4.76 -2.51 4.81
C ASP A 227 -5.35 -3.64 5.68
N CYS A 228 -5.10 -4.88 5.26
CA CYS A 228 -5.72 -6.09 5.79
C CYS A 228 -4.61 -7.07 6.20
N GLY A 229 -4.01 -6.82 7.36
CA GLY A 229 -3.00 -7.71 7.95
C GLY A 229 -3.61 -8.99 8.50
N TYR A 230 -4.64 -8.84 9.33
CA TYR A 230 -5.36 -9.90 10.02
C TYR A 230 -6.84 -9.49 10.17
N GLU A 231 -7.73 -10.43 10.43
CA GLU A 231 -9.13 -10.10 10.74
C GLU A 231 -9.35 -9.93 12.24
N TYR A 232 -10.13 -8.91 12.63
CA TYR A 232 -10.48 -8.64 14.03
C TYR A 232 -11.98 -8.32 14.25
N GLY A 233 -12.84 -8.70 13.30
CA GLY A 233 -14.30 -8.55 13.37
C GLY A 233 -14.82 -7.22 12.84
N ALA A 234 -14.02 -6.49 12.06
CA ALA A 234 -14.34 -5.15 11.58
C ALA A 234 -14.60 -5.10 10.05
N THR A 235 -13.97 -5.97 9.26
CA THR A 235 -14.10 -5.95 7.79
C THR A 235 -15.54 -6.18 7.31
N GLU A 236 -16.29 -7.09 7.93
CA GLU A 236 -17.70 -7.35 7.57
C GLU A 236 -18.56 -6.07 7.65
N LYS A 237 -18.38 -5.28 8.72
CA LYS A 237 -19.11 -4.02 8.94
C LYS A 237 -18.61 -2.89 8.03
N ILE A 238 -17.32 -2.88 7.69
CA ILE A 238 -16.75 -1.98 6.68
C ILE A 238 -17.38 -2.26 5.30
N LEU A 239 -17.41 -3.53 4.87
CA LEU A 239 -18.02 -3.96 3.61
C LEU A 239 -19.53 -3.62 3.56
N ASP A 240 -20.27 -3.94 4.62
CA ASP A 240 -21.68 -3.56 4.74
C ASP A 240 -21.90 -2.05 4.56
N THR A 241 -21.05 -1.25 5.20
CA THR A 241 -21.09 0.21 5.08
C THR A 241 -20.78 0.67 3.66
N LEU A 242 -19.72 0.15 3.03
CA LEU A 242 -19.35 0.51 1.66
C LEU A 242 -20.44 0.16 0.65
N ARG A 243 -21.03 -1.04 0.76
CA ARG A 243 -22.18 -1.48 -0.04
C ARG A 243 -23.38 -0.58 0.14
N ASP A 244 -23.82 -0.36 1.37
CA ASP A 244 -25.03 0.41 1.68
C ASP A 244 -24.87 1.89 1.31
N LYS A 245 -23.65 2.42 1.41
CA LYS A 245 -23.30 3.76 0.92
C LYS A 245 -22.97 3.82 -0.57
N GLN A 246 -22.88 2.69 -1.28
CA GLN A 246 -22.42 2.61 -2.68
C GLN A 246 -21.05 3.29 -2.90
N ALA A 247 -20.14 3.13 -1.95
CA ALA A 247 -18.78 3.67 -1.99
C ALA A 247 -17.78 2.56 -2.40
N PRO A 248 -16.84 2.83 -3.33
CA PRO A 248 -15.76 1.90 -3.62
C PRO A 248 -14.71 1.92 -2.50
N GLY A 249 -14.05 0.78 -2.30
CA GLY A 249 -12.84 0.64 -1.49
C GLY A 249 -11.76 -0.14 -2.24
N ALA A 250 -10.52 -0.04 -1.77
CA ALA A 250 -9.41 -0.90 -2.19
C ALA A 250 -8.80 -1.59 -0.96
N PHE A 251 -8.74 -2.92 -0.96
CA PHE A 251 -8.29 -3.74 0.17
C PHE A 251 -6.94 -4.37 -0.16
N MET A 252 -5.92 -4.06 0.64
CA MET A 252 -4.54 -4.49 0.46
C MET A 252 -4.28 -5.67 1.39
N LEU A 253 -4.22 -6.88 0.81
CA LEU A 253 -4.25 -8.13 1.57
C LEU A 253 -2.85 -8.70 1.77
N THR A 254 -2.54 -9.13 2.99
CA THR A 254 -1.36 -9.95 3.26
C THR A 254 -1.62 -11.43 2.96
N GLY A 255 -0.54 -12.22 2.82
CA GLY A 255 -0.64 -13.68 2.67
C GLY A 255 -1.50 -14.39 3.74
N PRO A 256 -1.31 -14.12 5.05
CA PRO A 256 -2.17 -14.64 6.11
C PRO A 256 -3.64 -14.30 5.94
N TYR A 257 -3.97 -13.07 5.51
CA TYR A 257 -5.35 -12.66 5.25
C TYR A 257 -5.93 -13.46 4.08
N VAL A 258 -5.22 -13.52 2.95
CA VAL A 258 -5.59 -14.31 1.77
C VAL A 258 -5.86 -15.78 2.11
N ARG A 259 -5.00 -16.41 2.91
CA ARG A 259 -5.12 -17.83 3.27
C ARG A 259 -6.21 -18.14 4.32
N THR A 260 -6.80 -17.14 4.97
CA THR A 260 -7.73 -17.39 6.11
C THR A 260 -9.10 -16.71 5.99
N GLN A 261 -9.25 -15.68 5.16
CA GLN A 261 -10.47 -14.84 5.11
C GLN A 261 -11.24 -14.98 3.79
N HIS A 262 -11.39 -16.22 3.30
CA HIS A 262 -12.00 -16.53 1.99
C HIS A 262 -13.32 -15.77 1.75
N ASP A 263 -14.28 -15.87 2.68
CA ASP A 263 -15.63 -15.32 2.51
C ASP A 263 -15.64 -13.78 2.49
N LEU A 264 -14.73 -13.13 3.22
CA LEU A 264 -14.58 -11.67 3.21
C LEU A 264 -13.97 -11.19 1.89
N ILE A 265 -13.02 -11.94 1.31
CA ILE A 265 -12.41 -11.64 0.02
C ILE A 265 -13.40 -11.88 -1.13
N GLU A 266 -14.20 -12.95 -1.05
CA GLU A 266 -15.31 -13.18 -1.98
C GLU A 266 -16.31 -12.01 -1.95
N ARG A 267 -16.63 -11.47 -0.77
CA ARG A 267 -17.43 -10.25 -0.63
C ARG A 267 -16.75 -9.03 -1.28
N MET A 268 -15.47 -8.78 -1.02
CA MET A 268 -14.72 -7.67 -1.64
C MET A 268 -14.84 -7.69 -3.17
N LEU A 269 -14.63 -8.88 -3.78
CA LEU A 269 -14.71 -9.07 -5.23
C LEU A 269 -16.13 -8.89 -5.77
N ASN A 270 -17.13 -9.51 -5.11
CA ASN A 270 -18.52 -9.47 -5.56
C ASN A 270 -19.17 -8.09 -5.40
N GLU A 271 -18.83 -7.36 -4.34
CA GLU A 271 -19.33 -6.00 -4.05
C GLU A 271 -18.60 -4.92 -4.89
N GLY A 272 -17.60 -5.30 -5.69
CA GLY A 272 -16.94 -4.45 -6.68
C GLY A 272 -15.80 -3.61 -6.12
N HIS A 273 -15.19 -4.06 -5.03
CA HIS A 273 -14.00 -3.43 -4.48
C HIS A 273 -12.74 -3.91 -5.19
N ILE A 274 -11.66 -3.13 -5.09
CA ILE A 274 -10.36 -3.53 -5.61
C ILE A 274 -9.65 -4.37 -4.54
N VAL A 275 -9.08 -5.49 -4.95
CA VAL A 275 -8.21 -6.32 -4.10
C VAL A 275 -6.78 -6.17 -4.61
N GLY A 276 -5.85 -5.88 -3.71
CA GLY A 276 -4.44 -5.65 -4.01
C GLY A 276 -3.51 -6.40 -3.05
N ASN A 277 -2.23 -6.42 -3.38
CA ASN A 277 -1.20 -7.17 -2.67
C ASN A 277 -0.49 -6.32 -1.61
N HIS A 278 -0.35 -6.85 -0.40
CA HIS A 278 0.33 -6.22 0.75
C HIS A 278 1.47 -7.09 1.32
N THR A 279 2.10 -7.91 0.49
CA THR A 279 3.18 -8.87 0.79
C THR A 279 2.76 -10.07 1.64
N ASN A 280 3.55 -11.14 1.59
CA ASN A 280 3.26 -12.38 2.31
C ASN A 280 3.47 -12.24 3.82
N ASN A 281 4.59 -11.66 4.24
CA ASN A 281 5.03 -11.60 5.64
C ASN A 281 5.09 -10.17 6.21
N HIS A 282 4.63 -9.16 5.46
CA HIS A 282 4.61 -7.75 5.88
C HIS A 282 6.02 -7.24 6.31
N LEU A 283 7.02 -7.62 5.52
CA LEU A 283 8.42 -7.26 5.74
C LEU A 283 8.75 -5.86 5.17
N ASP A 284 9.77 -5.21 5.72
CA ASP A 284 10.35 -4.02 5.08
C ASP A 284 11.06 -4.39 3.78
N MET A 285 10.32 -4.30 2.68
CA MET A 285 10.76 -4.58 1.32
C MET A 285 12.02 -3.80 0.92
N THR A 286 12.34 -2.67 1.57
CA THR A 286 13.54 -1.87 1.27
C THR A 286 14.84 -2.46 1.85
N LEU A 287 14.74 -3.48 2.71
CA LEU A 287 15.87 -4.20 3.33
C LEU A 287 16.11 -5.59 2.71
N LEU A 288 15.22 -6.04 1.83
CA LEU A 288 15.27 -7.36 1.21
C LEU A 288 16.13 -7.37 -0.07
N THR A 289 16.57 -8.55 -0.49
CA THR A 289 17.11 -8.77 -1.83
C THR A 289 16.01 -8.79 -2.88
N VAL A 290 16.40 -8.66 -4.15
CA VAL A 290 15.50 -8.77 -5.31
C VAL A 290 14.65 -10.06 -5.27
N ASP A 291 15.28 -11.21 -4.98
CA ASP A 291 14.58 -12.50 -5.02
C ASP A 291 13.57 -12.62 -3.87
N GLU A 292 13.92 -12.15 -2.66
CA GLU A 292 13.00 -12.08 -1.52
C GLU A 292 11.84 -11.11 -1.78
N VAL A 293 12.10 -9.97 -2.42
CA VAL A 293 11.05 -9.02 -2.86
C VAL A 293 10.08 -9.66 -3.84
N ILE A 294 10.57 -10.49 -4.77
CA ILE A 294 9.73 -11.22 -5.74
C ILE A 294 8.92 -12.32 -5.03
N ASP A 295 9.52 -13.04 -4.10
CA ASP A 295 8.88 -14.13 -3.33
C ASP A 295 7.74 -13.62 -2.43
N GLU A 296 7.99 -12.52 -1.72
CA GLU A 296 7.00 -11.82 -0.88
C GLU A 296 5.78 -11.35 -1.68
N MET A 297 5.97 -10.91 -2.92
CA MET A 297 4.87 -10.52 -3.81
C MET A 297 4.15 -11.73 -4.40
N ARG A 298 4.89 -12.65 -5.03
CA ARG A 298 4.29 -13.78 -5.78
C ARG A 298 3.55 -14.77 -4.91
N THR A 299 4.03 -15.04 -3.69
CA THR A 299 3.35 -16.00 -2.79
C THR A 299 1.89 -15.57 -2.53
N VAL A 300 1.63 -14.27 -2.37
CA VAL A 300 0.26 -13.74 -2.17
C VAL A 300 -0.58 -13.87 -3.44
N GLU A 301 -0.01 -13.59 -4.62
CA GLU A 301 -0.70 -13.76 -5.91
C GLU A 301 -1.09 -15.21 -6.17
N GLU A 302 -0.17 -16.15 -5.88
CA GLU A 302 -0.37 -17.59 -6.08
C GLU A 302 -1.44 -18.13 -5.11
N ASP A 303 -1.37 -17.78 -3.82
CA ASP A 303 -2.40 -18.13 -2.82
C ASP A 303 -3.78 -17.51 -3.14
N PHE A 304 -3.79 -16.29 -3.69
CA PHE A 304 -5.02 -15.61 -4.09
C PHE A 304 -5.64 -16.27 -5.32
N LYS A 305 -4.86 -16.52 -6.38
CA LYS A 305 -5.34 -17.17 -7.61
C LYS A 305 -5.71 -18.64 -7.42
N ALA A 306 -5.09 -19.33 -6.46
CA ALA A 306 -5.47 -20.70 -6.09
C ALA A 306 -6.89 -20.78 -5.50
N GLN A 307 -7.34 -19.71 -4.82
CA GLN A 307 -8.67 -19.61 -4.22
C GLN A 307 -9.69 -18.91 -5.15
N PHE A 308 -9.25 -17.88 -5.86
CA PHE A 308 -10.08 -17.02 -6.71
C PHE A 308 -9.56 -17.00 -8.16
N PRO A 309 -9.63 -18.11 -8.90
CA PRO A 309 -9.02 -18.24 -10.23
C PRO A 309 -9.60 -17.27 -11.27
N ASP A 310 -10.90 -16.95 -11.15
CA ASP A 310 -11.62 -16.04 -12.06
C ASP A 310 -11.55 -14.56 -11.65
N ALA A 311 -10.90 -14.23 -10.51
CA ALA A 311 -10.75 -12.84 -10.07
C ALA A 311 -9.71 -12.08 -10.93
N PRO A 312 -9.81 -10.75 -11.06
CA PRO A 312 -8.75 -9.93 -11.68
C PRO A 312 -7.39 -10.12 -11.01
N ASP A 313 -6.31 -9.85 -11.73
CA ASP A 313 -4.95 -9.85 -11.16
C ASP A 313 -4.82 -8.72 -10.10
N MET A 314 -4.04 -8.96 -9.04
CA MET A 314 -3.72 -7.98 -7.99
C MET A 314 -2.76 -6.90 -8.51
N ILE A 315 -3.18 -6.06 -9.46
CA ILE A 315 -2.30 -5.05 -10.08
C ILE A 315 -1.91 -3.91 -9.13
N TYR A 316 -2.58 -3.76 -7.99
CA TYR A 316 -2.23 -2.77 -6.96
C TYR A 316 -1.35 -3.41 -5.90
N PHE A 317 -0.29 -2.70 -5.50
CA PHE A 317 0.61 -3.11 -4.44
C PHE A 317 0.78 -2.01 -3.40
N ARG A 318 0.89 -2.36 -2.12
CA ARG A 318 1.25 -1.41 -1.06
C ARG A 318 2.44 -1.93 -0.27
N PRO A 319 3.59 -1.22 -0.26
CA PRO A 319 4.73 -1.59 0.56
C PRO A 319 4.37 -1.53 2.05
N PRO A 320 4.69 -2.57 2.84
CA PRO A 320 4.54 -2.58 4.29
C PRO A 320 5.12 -1.32 4.95
N ALA A 321 4.37 -0.76 5.90
CA ALA A 321 4.69 0.50 6.60
C ALA A 321 5.00 1.70 5.67
N GLY A 322 4.61 1.67 4.39
CA GLY A 322 4.94 2.71 3.41
C GLY A 322 6.44 2.82 3.12
N ALA A 323 7.21 1.76 3.40
CA ALA A 323 8.65 1.72 3.17
C ALA A 323 8.95 1.66 1.68
N VAL A 324 9.38 2.79 1.09
CA VAL A 324 9.55 2.92 -0.36
C VAL A 324 10.81 3.70 -0.74
N ASN A 325 11.44 3.27 -1.84
CA ASN A 325 12.61 3.88 -2.47
C ASN A 325 12.51 3.74 -4.00
N GLU A 326 13.40 4.39 -4.77
CA GLU A 326 13.38 4.27 -6.25
C GLU A 326 13.67 2.84 -6.74
N TRP A 327 14.52 2.08 -6.04
CA TRP A 327 14.85 0.69 -6.38
C TRP A 327 13.62 -0.23 -6.37
N LEU A 328 12.82 -0.15 -5.30
CA LEU A 328 11.62 -0.94 -5.08
C LEU A 328 10.51 -0.54 -6.06
N LEU A 329 10.25 0.77 -6.22
CA LEU A 329 9.31 1.31 -7.22
C LEU A 329 9.61 0.80 -8.63
N ARG A 330 10.89 0.68 -8.97
CA ARG A 330 11.34 0.16 -10.27
C ARG A 330 11.12 -1.35 -10.39
N ILE A 331 11.27 -2.12 -9.31
CA ILE A 331 10.95 -3.56 -9.27
C ILE A 331 9.45 -3.76 -9.41
N GLU A 332 8.64 -3.10 -8.58
CA GLU A 332 7.17 -3.16 -8.58
C GLU A 332 6.63 -2.83 -9.98
N ALA A 333 7.02 -1.71 -10.57
CA ALA A 333 6.60 -1.34 -11.93
C ALA A 333 7.07 -2.35 -13.01
N LYS A 334 8.25 -2.98 -12.83
CA LYS A 334 8.75 -4.03 -13.74
C LYS A 334 8.01 -5.36 -13.59
N LEU A 335 7.49 -5.63 -12.40
CA LEU A 335 6.60 -6.74 -12.09
C LEU A 335 5.14 -6.44 -12.45
N GLY A 336 4.83 -5.25 -12.99
CA GLY A 336 3.45 -4.89 -13.32
C GLY A 336 2.58 -4.69 -12.08
N TYR A 337 3.15 -4.12 -11.01
CA TYR A 337 2.44 -3.61 -9.83
C TYR A 337 2.42 -2.09 -9.77
N ARG A 338 1.24 -1.53 -9.50
CA ARG A 338 1.03 -0.11 -9.27
C ARG A 338 1.13 0.15 -7.77
N THR A 339 2.30 0.59 -7.36
CA THR A 339 2.56 0.97 -5.97
C THR A 339 1.60 2.06 -5.52
N MET A 340 0.92 1.84 -4.40
CA MET A 340 -0.02 2.76 -3.79
C MET A 340 0.36 2.95 -2.33
N VAL A 341 0.74 4.16 -1.96
CA VAL A 341 0.81 4.60 -0.57
C VAL A 341 -0.46 5.39 -0.25
N TRP A 342 -0.35 6.48 0.52
CA TRP A 342 -1.47 7.29 0.96
C TRP A 342 -1.03 8.74 1.12
N SER A 343 -2.00 9.66 1.07
CA SER A 343 -1.83 11.07 1.41
C SER A 343 -2.53 11.46 2.71
N TYR A 344 -3.19 10.52 3.40
CA TYR A 344 -3.55 10.67 4.82
C TYR A 344 -3.75 9.31 5.51
N THR A 345 -3.42 9.24 6.81
CA THR A 345 -3.80 8.16 7.76
C THR A 345 -3.63 8.66 9.19
N TYR A 346 -4.15 7.92 10.17
CA TYR A 346 -3.92 8.12 11.60
C TYR A 346 -3.43 6.80 12.26
N LYS A 347 -3.30 6.75 13.61
CA LYS A 347 -2.82 5.57 14.36
C LYS A 347 -3.98 4.63 14.72
N ASP A 348 -4.52 3.94 13.73
CA ASP A 348 -5.70 3.06 13.82
C ASP A 348 -5.38 1.55 13.89
N TYR A 349 -4.18 1.15 13.49
CA TYR A 349 -3.71 -0.25 13.47
C TYR A 349 -3.45 -0.90 14.84
N ILE A 350 -3.39 -0.13 15.94
CA ILE A 350 -3.18 -0.70 17.28
C ILE A 350 -4.52 -1.14 17.86
N VAL A 351 -4.90 -2.39 17.58
CA VAL A 351 -6.20 -3.02 17.94
C VAL A 351 -6.61 -2.81 19.40
N TYR A 352 -5.66 -2.73 20.34
CA TYR A 352 -5.95 -2.53 21.78
C TYR A 352 -5.76 -1.08 22.27
N GLU A 353 -5.40 -0.15 21.39
CA GLU A 353 -5.27 1.29 21.65
C GLU A 353 -6.00 2.10 20.56
N GLN A 354 -7.24 1.70 20.27
CA GLN A 354 -8.11 2.41 19.35
C GLN A 354 -8.42 3.82 19.85
N TRP A 355 -8.59 4.75 18.91
CA TRP A 355 -9.03 6.11 19.22
C TRP A 355 -10.53 6.13 19.54
N ASP A 356 -10.96 7.11 20.34
CA ASP A 356 -12.37 7.39 20.58
C ASP A 356 -13.07 7.81 19.27
N TYR A 357 -14.36 7.47 19.14
CA TYR A 357 -15.17 7.69 17.92
C TYR A 357 -15.07 9.13 17.40
N ASP A 358 -15.29 10.11 18.27
CA ASP A 358 -15.30 11.53 17.89
C ASP A 358 -13.91 12.01 17.44
N ASP A 359 -12.84 11.60 18.14
CA ASP A 359 -11.48 12.02 17.81
C ASP A 359 -11.00 11.42 16.48
N ALA A 360 -11.23 10.12 16.27
CA ALA A 360 -10.92 9.42 15.03
C ALA A 360 -11.68 10.02 13.84
N LEU A 361 -12.96 10.33 14.04
CA LEU A 361 -13.79 10.92 12.99
C LEU A 361 -13.39 12.37 12.71
N ASN A 362 -13.11 13.18 13.73
CA ASN A 362 -12.71 14.57 13.56
C ASN A 362 -11.34 14.70 12.88
N ILE A 363 -10.36 13.86 13.22
CA ILE A 363 -9.04 13.93 12.59
C ILE A 363 -9.08 13.50 11.11
N LEU A 364 -9.92 12.52 10.75
CA LEU A 364 -10.16 12.16 9.35
C LEU A 364 -10.89 13.26 8.57
N LYS A 365 -11.83 13.96 9.22
CA LYS A 365 -12.55 15.13 8.65
C LYS A 365 -11.59 16.31 8.43
N GLU A 366 -10.74 16.64 9.40
CA GLU A 366 -9.78 17.76 9.36
C GLU A 366 -8.84 17.70 8.15
N HIS A 367 -8.38 16.50 7.80
CA HIS A 367 -7.39 16.29 6.74
C HIS A 367 -7.96 15.86 5.39
N LEU A 368 -9.27 16.00 5.15
CA LEU A 368 -9.84 15.81 3.81
C LEU A 368 -9.32 16.89 2.83
N HIS A 369 -8.75 16.44 1.71
CA HIS A 369 -8.22 17.31 0.66
C HIS A 369 -8.50 16.75 -0.75
N PRO A 370 -8.45 17.59 -1.80
CA PRO A 370 -8.56 17.17 -3.20
C PRO A 370 -7.58 16.06 -3.54
N GLY A 371 -8.10 14.97 -4.10
CA GLY A 371 -7.32 13.79 -4.43
C GLY A 371 -6.91 12.92 -3.23
N CYS A 372 -7.41 13.16 -2.01
CA CYS A 372 -6.94 12.45 -0.81
C CYS A 372 -7.08 10.93 -0.94
N VAL A 373 -5.96 10.21 -0.76
CA VAL A 373 -5.93 8.75 -0.64
C VAL A 373 -5.78 8.43 0.85
N TYR A 374 -6.88 8.00 1.48
CA TYR A 374 -6.87 7.54 2.86
C TYR A 374 -6.33 6.11 2.92
N LEU A 375 -5.34 5.89 3.79
CA LEU A 375 -5.09 4.56 4.35
C LEU A 375 -5.86 4.46 5.68
N LEU A 376 -6.50 3.31 5.85
CA LEU A 376 -7.21 2.86 7.05
C LEU A 376 -6.87 1.38 7.25
N HIS A 377 -7.08 0.85 8.44
CA HIS A 377 -6.90 -0.57 8.75
C HIS A 377 -8.25 -1.29 8.94
N ALA A 378 -8.35 -2.49 8.38
CA ALA A 378 -9.57 -3.30 8.41
C ALA A 378 -9.77 -4.06 9.74
N GLU A 379 -8.72 -4.17 10.55
CA GLU A 379 -8.77 -4.64 11.95
C GLU A 379 -9.27 -3.59 12.96
N SER A 380 -9.49 -2.34 12.55
CA SER A 380 -9.92 -1.25 13.44
C SER A 380 -11.44 -1.25 13.65
N SER A 381 -11.87 -1.47 14.90
CA SER A 381 -13.28 -1.33 15.29
C SER A 381 -13.78 0.11 15.18
N THR A 382 -12.94 1.09 15.51
CA THR A 382 -13.29 2.51 15.40
C THR A 382 -13.50 2.92 13.94
N ASN A 383 -12.66 2.48 13.00
CA ASN A 383 -12.89 2.69 11.56
C ASN A 383 -14.25 2.12 11.13
N ALA A 384 -14.56 0.88 11.53
CA ALA A 384 -15.84 0.25 11.21
C ALA A 384 -17.06 0.94 11.85
N GLU A 385 -16.87 1.72 12.91
CA GLU A 385 -17.91 2.53 13.56
C GLU A 385 -18.11 3.90 12.91
N ILE A 386 -17.04 4.63 12.60
CA ILE A 386 -17.10 6.01 12.08
C ILE A 386 -17.40 6.07 10.57
N LEU A 387 -17.07 5.01 9.81
CA LEU A 387 -17.16 5.01 8.35
C LEU A 387 -18.54 5.42 7.76
N PRO A 388 -19.70 5.03 8.32
CA PRO A 388 -21.00 5.43 7.79
C PRO A 388 -21.23 6.94 7.85
N GLU A 389 -20.87 7.58 8.97
CA GLU A 389 -20.99 9.03 9.13
C GLU A 389 -19.91 9.76 8.31
N PHE A 390 -18.70 9.21 8.27
CA PHE A 390 -17.59 9.79 7.53
C PHE A 390 -17.89 9.90 6.03
N ILE A 391 -18.45 8.84 5.42
CA ILE A 391 -18.86 8.84 4.00
C ILE A 391 -19.97 9.87 3.73
N ASP A 392 -20.97 9.98 4.61
CA ASP A 392 -22.03 10.99 4.47
C ASP A 392 -21.45 12.40 4.60
N TRP A 393 -20.52 12.62 5.53
CA TRP A 393 -19.85 13.90 5.72
C TRP A 393 -19.00 14.29 4.51
N ILE A 394 -18.15 13.40 3.98
CA ILE A 394 -17.36 13.62 2.75
C ILE A 394 -18.27 14.15 1.63
N ARG A 395 -19.40 13.47 1.41
CA ARG A 395 -20.37 13.84 0.37
C ARG A 395 -21.04 15.19 0.63
N SER A 396 -21.33 15.52 1.89
CA SER A 396 -21.85 16.84 2.26
C SER A 396 -20.85 17.99 2.03
N GLN A 397 -19.54 17.72 2.03
CA GLN A 397 -18.51 18.68 1.62
C GLN A 397 -18.38 18.82 0.09
N GLY A 398 -19.20 18.10 -0.68
CA GLY A 398 -19.18 18.08 -2.14
C GLY A 398 -18.03 17.25 -2.72
N TYR A 399 -17.54 16.25 -2.00
CA TYR A 399 -16.56 15.29 -2.50
C TYR A 399 -17.22 14.01 -3.02
N GLU A 400 -16.67 13.48 -4.12
CA GLU A 400 -16.99 12.15 -4.64
C GLU A 400 -15.97 11.11 -4.12
N ILE A 401 -16.43 9.90 -3.82
CA ILE A 401 -15.56 8.77 -3.46
C ILE A 401 -15.40 7.91 -4.71
N GLU A 402 -14.19 7.90 -5.28
CA GLU A 402 -13.86 7.20 -6.52
C GLU A 402 -13.04 5.92 -6.25
N PRO A 403 -13.11 4.90 -7.13
CA PRO A 403 -12.23 3.74 -7.02
C PRO A 403 -10.81 4.17 -7.33
N ILE A 404 -9.79 3.53 -6.75
CA ILE A 404 -8.39 3.91 -6.97
C ILE A 404 -7.95 3.78 -8.45
N CYS A 405 -8.69 3.01 -9.26
CA CYS A 405 -8.50 2.94 -10.70
C CYS A 405 -8.97 4.17 -11.49
N ALA A 406 -9.67 5.12 -10.89
CA ALA A 406 -9.93 6.42 -11.51
C ALA A 406 -8.68 7.33 -11.54
N ILE A 407 -7.67 7.08 -10.69
CA ILE A 407 -6.44 7.89 -10.66
C ILE A 407 -5.61 7.65 -11.92
N GLY A 408 -5.55 8.63 -12.82
CA GLY A 408 -4.84 8.54 -14.09
C GLY A 408 -5.65 7.87 -15.22
N ALA A 409 -6.97 7.84 -15.08
CA ALA A 409 -7.90 7.56 -16.18
C ALA A 409 -8.25 8.85 -16.95
#